data_AF-A0A4Q8QPC5-F1
#
_entry.id   AF-A0A4Q8QPC5-F1
#
_cell.length_a   1.000
_cell.length_b   1.000
_cell.length_c   1.000
_cell.angle_alpha   90.00
_cell.angle_beta   90.00
_cell.angle_gamma   90.00
#
_symmetry.space_group_name_H-M   'P 1'
#
loop_
_entity.id
_entity.type
_entity.pdbx_description
1 polymer ?
#
loop_
_entity_poly.entity_id
_entity_poly.type
_entity_poly.pdbx_seq_one_letter_code
_entity_poly.pdbx_strand_id
1 'polypeptide(L)' 'MTTLLIAEHEHEKLKDVTNKALTAASQLGGDVHVLVAGGGAGTK' A
#
# COMPACT_ATOMS: atom_id res chain seq x y z
N MET A 1 -17.73 -3.12 -1.42
CA MET A 1 -17.02 -2.92 -0.14
C MET A 1 -15.60 -2.53 -0.48
N THR A 2 -15.05 -1.52 0.15
CA THR A 2 -13.79 -0.90 -0.27
C THR A 2 -12.75 -1.03 0.84
N THR A 3 -11.56 -1.50 0.49
CA THR A 3 -10.44 -1.71 1.40
C THR A 3 -9.43 -0.59 1.22
N LEU A 4 -9.12 0.14 2.30
CA LEU A 4 -7.98 1.06 2.32
C LEU A 4 -6.75 0.32 2.86
N LEU A 5 -5.79 0.09 1.97
CA LEU A 5 -4.49 -0.49 2.27
C LEU A 5 -3.48 0.63 2.52
N ILE A 6 -2.88 0.65 3.72
CA ILE A 6 -1.76 1.55 4.01
C ILE A 6 -0.47 0.83 3.61
N ALA A 7 0.24 1.39 2.65
CA ALA A 7 1.48 0.83 2.16
C ALA A 7 2.65 1.25 3.05
N GLU A 8 3.34 0.25 3.60
CA GLU A 8 4.61 0.47 4.28
C GLU A 8 5.74 0.53 3.25
N HIS A 9 6.60 1.53 3.40
CA HIS A 9 7.75 1.75 2.53
C HIS A 9 8.95 2.22 3.35
N GLU A 10 10.12 2.02 2.78
CA GLU A 10 11.40 2.51 3.29
C GLU A 10 12.14 3.19 2.14
N HIS A 11 12.43 4.48 2.31
CA HIS A 11 12.98 5.35 1.27
C HIS A 11 12.11 5.35 -0.01
N GLU A 12 12.61 4.74 -1.08
CA GLU A 12 11.95 4.69 -2.40
C GLU A 12 11.35 3.31 -2.70
N LYS A 13 11.33 2.40 -1.71
CA LYS A 13 10.93 1.01 -1.90
C LYS A 13 9.78 0.61 -0.98
N LEU A 14 8.76 0.01 -1.58
CA LEU A 14 7.71 -0.67 -0.82
C LEU A 14 8.28 -1.92 -0.15
N LYS A 15 7.86 -2.17 1.09
CA LYS A 15 8.24 -3.39 1.81
C LYS A 15 7.38 -4.56 1.35
N ASP A 16 7.92 -5.77 1.39
CA ASP A 16 7.21 -7.00 0.98
C ASP A 16 5.90 -7.25 1.72
N VAL A 17 5.77 -6.72 2.95
CA VAL A 17 4.52 -6.80 3.72
C VAL A 17 3.35 -6.15 2.99
N THR A 18 3.60 -5.06 2.25
CA THR A 18 2.59 -4.36 1.45
C THR A 18 2.04 -5.26 0.34
N ASN A 19 2.89 -6.05 -0.32
CA ASN A 19 2.46 -6.97 -1.39
C ASN A 19 1.58 -8.11 -0.84
N LYS A 20 1.95 -8.65 0.33
CA LYS A 20 1.17 -9.70 1.01
C LYS A 20 -0.21 -9.17 1.40
N ALA A 21 -0.25 -7.97 1.97
CA ALA A 21 -1.49 -7.32 2.37
C ALA A 21 -2.37 -6.95 1.17
N LEU A 22 -1.78 -6.50 0.05
CA LEU A 22 -2.50 -6.25 -1.20
C LEU A 22 -3.14 -7.52 -1.77
N THR A 23 -2.41 -8.64 -1.74
CA THR A 23 -2.92 -9.93 -2.19
C THR A 23 -4.14 -10.36 -1.37
N ALA A 24 -4.06 -10.22 -0.05
CA ALA A 24 -5.18 -10.51 0.84
C ALA A 24 -6.37 -9.57 0.58
N ALA A 25 -6.12 -8.26 0.47
CA ALA A 25 -7.15 -7.27 0.19
C ALA A 25 -7.88 -7.52 -1.15
N SER A 26 -7.15 -7.98 -2.17
CA SER A 26 -7.72 -8.33 -3.47
C SER A 26 -8.64 -9.56 -3.40
N GLN A 27 -8.30 -10.54 -2.54
CA GLN A 27 -9.13 -11.74 -2.33
C GLN A 27 -10.44 -11.45 -1.58
N LEU A 28 -10.54 -10.32 -0.88
CA LEU A 28 -11.78 -9.89 -0.21
C LEU A 28 -12.86 -9.42 -1.21
N GLY A 29 -12.56 -9.35 -2.51
CA GLY A 29 -13.56 -9.19 -3.56
C GLY A 29 -14.16 -7.79 -3.69
N GLY A 30 -13.37 -6.75 -3.45
CA GLY A 30 -13.79 -5.35 -3.57
C GLY A 30 -12.65 -4.43 -3.98
N ASP A 31 -12.97 -3.14 -4.16
CA ASP A 31 -11.98 -2.15 -4.57
C ASP A 31 -10.90 -1.96 -3.50
N VAL A 32 -9.64 -1.85 -3.94
CA VAL A 32 -8.50 -1.61 -3.06
C VAL A 32 -7.92 -0.23 -3.35
N HIS A 33 -7.99 0.66 -2.37
CA HIS A 33 -7.26 1.93 -2.39
C HIS A 33 -5.95 1.76 -1.64
N VAL A 34 -4.86 2.27 -2.20
CA VAL A 34 -3.53 2.18 -1.58
C VAL A 34 -3.05 3.59 -1.21
N LEU A 35 -2.83 3.83 0.08
CA LEU A 35 -2.23 5.06 0.59
C LEU A 35 -0.77 4.79 0.95
N VAL A 36 0.14 5.41 0.22
CA VAL A 36 1.58 5.44 0.55
C VAL A 36 1.85 6.76 1.27
N ALA A 37 2.03 6.72 2.58
CA ALA A 37 2.26 7.91 3.40
C ALA A 37 3.76 8.04 3.73
N GLY A 38 4.31 9.24 3.60
CA GLY A 38 5.75 9.50 3.74
C GLY A 38 6.34 9.85 2.39
N GLY A 39 6.84 11.07 2.27
CA GLY A 39 7.42 11.57 1.03
C GLY A 39 8.60 10.73 0.58
N GLY A 40 8.56 10.23 -0.66
CA GLY A 40 9.77 9.82 -1.34
C GLY A 40 10.73 11.02 -1.49
N ALA A 41 11.88 10.78 -2.08
CA ALA A 41 12.92 11.76 -2.43
C ALA A 41 12.47 12.88 -3.43
N GLY A 42 11.22 13.34 -3.35
CA GLY A 42 10.63 14.45 -4.07
C GLY A 42 9.61 15.26 -3.26
N THR A 43 9.51 15.05 -1.94
CA THR A 43 8.84 16.04 -1.07
C THR A 43 9.80 17.21 -0.82
N LYS A 44 9.59 18.28 -1.61
CA LYS A 44 10.05 19.61 -1.24
C LYS A 44 9.16 20.16 -0.13
#